data_AF-A0A958QWR7-F1
#
_entry.id   AF-A0A958QWR7-F1
#
_cell.length_a   1.000
_cell.length_b   1.000
_cell.length_c   1.000
_cell.angle_alpha   90.00
_cell.angle_beta   90.00
_cell.angle_gamma   90.00
#
_symmetry.space_group_name_H-M   'P 1'
#
loop_
_entity.id
_entity.type
_entity.pdbx_description
1 polymer ?
#
loop_
_entity_poly.entity_id
_entity_poly.type
_entity_poly.pdbx_seq_one_letter_code
_entity_poly.pdbx_strand_id
1 'polypeptide(L)'
;KNKINLILSSLPIEAKSFWLFRMKPYLDSEDFIIRFNKEARSLRFQCKEVDLSRKKGMLLLLEAMIDGPRKSIDEVIRVLWNCDYSPENYHRLRMTVHRLNQILYKLTSIPKVLEISADYLSLKPSIYLKPSEI
;
A
#
# COMPACT_ATOMS: atom_id res chain seq x y z
N LYS A 1 -15.45 -21.28 -10.84
CA LYS A 1 -15.91 -20.09 -11.61
C LYS A 1 -17.42 -19.82 -11.48
N ASN A 2 -18.31 -20.82 -11.36
CA ASN A 2 -19.77 -20.59 -11.36
C ASN A 2 -20.41 -19.98 -10.08
N LYS A 3 -19.82 -20.15 -8.89
CA LYS A 3 -20.42 -19.67 -7.63
C LYS A 3 -20.47 -18.14 -7.52
N ILE A 4 -19.47 -17.44 -8.04
CA ILE A 4 -19.38 -15.97 -8.00
C ILE A 4 -20.43 -15.34 -8.92
N ASN A 5 -20.63 -15.90 -10.12
CA ASN A 5 -21.67 -15.44 -11.03
C ASN A 5 -23.07 -15.60 -10.44
N LEU A 6 -23.30 -16.66 -9.65
CA LEU A 6 -24.53 -16.90 -8.92
C LEU A 6 -24.78 -15.83 -7.84
N ILE A 7 -23.75 -15.50 -7.06
CA ILE A 7 -23.79 -14.43 -6.04
C ILE A 7 -24.01 -13.04 -6.70
N LEU A 8 -23.31 -12.77 -7.81
CA LEU A 8 -23.46 -11.51 -8.54
C LEU A 8 -24.81 -11.38 -9.26
N SER A 9 -25.44 -12.51 -9.61
CA SER A 9 -26.79 -12.51 -10.20
C SER A 9 -27.90 -12.27 -9.16
N SER A 10 -27.64 -12.56 -7.88
CA SER A 10 -28.59 -12.31 -6.79
C SER A 10 -28.54 -10.89 -6.22
N LEU A 11 -27.62 -10.05 -6.69
CA LEU A 11 -27.44 -8.69 -6.19
C LEU A 11 -28.19 -7.65 -7.05
N PRO A 12 -28.73 -6.58 -6.43
CA PRO A 12 -29.25 -5.41 -7.15
C PRO A 12 -28.22 -4.83 -8.12
N ILE A 13 -28.68 -4.16 -9.19
CA ILE A 13 -27.82 -3.68 -10.29
C ILE A 13 -26.75 -2.69 -9.79
N GLU A 14 -27.06 -1.82 -8.83
CA GLU A 14 -26.07 -0.91 -8.24
C GLU A 14 -25.01 -1.66 -7.41
N ALA A 15 -25.43 -2.66 -6.63
CA ALA A 15 -24.52 -3.48 -5.84
C ALA A 15 -23.63 -4.36 -6.74
N LYS A 16 -24.19 -4.93 -7.80
CA LYS A 16 -23.47 -5.76 -8.77
C LYS A 16 -22.40 -4.95 -9.50
N SER A 17 -22.71 -3.73 -9.95
CA SER A 17 -21.73 -2.86 -10.61
C SER A 17 -20.63 -2.41 -9.64
N PHE A 18 -20.97 -2.11 -8.38
CA PHE A 18 -20.00 -1.84 -7.31
C PHE A 18 -19.05 -3.03 -7.05
N TRP A 19 -19.60 -4.24 -6.92
CA TRP A 19 -18.80 -5.45 -6.70
C TRP A 19 -17.99 -5.84 -7.92
N LEU A 20 -18.52 -5.72 -9.14
CA LEU A 20 -17.78 -5.94 -10.37
C LEU A 20 -16.64 -4.94 -10.52
N PHE A 21 -16.86 -3.65 -10.25
CA PHE A 21 -15.80 -2.64 -10.22
C PHE A 21 -14.72 -2.98 -9.19
N ARG A 22 -15.12 -3.43 -8.00
CA ARG A 22 -14.19 -3.88 -6.96
C ARG A 22 -13.48 -5.16 -7.34
N MET A 23 -14.10 -6.09 -8.05
CA MET A 23 -13.55 -7.40 -8.38
C MET A 23 -12.79 -7.40 -9.71
N LYS A 24 -12.95 -6.38 -10.55
CA LYS A 24 -12.24 -6.23 -11.83
C LYS A 24 -10.71 -6.34 -11.69
N PRO A 25 -10.07 -5.77 -10.65
CA PRO A 25 -8.64 -5.97 -10.38
C PRO A 25 -8.25 -7.37 -9.89
N TYR A 26 -9.22 -8.22 -9.53
CA TYR A 26 -9.01 -9.54 -8.92
C TYR A 26 -9.39 -10.70 -9.86
N LEU A 27 -10.12 -10.40 -10.95
CA LEU A 27 -10.54 -11.37 -11.95
C LEU A 27 -9.44 -11.67 -12.97
N ASP A 28 -8.55 -10.70 -13.21
CA ASP A 28 -7.33 -10.85 -13.97
C ASP A 28 -6.16 -10.88 -12.98
N SER A 29 -5.77 -12.07 -12.57
CA SER A 29 -4.66 -12.31 -11.65
C SER A 29 -3.34 -11.86 -12.26
N GLU A 30 -2.99 -10.60 -12.03
CA GLU A 30 -1.61 -10.16 -11.95
C GLU A 30 -1.41 -9.57 -10.55
N ASP A 31 -0.24 -9.84 -9.97
CA ASP A 31 0.22 -9.28 -8.72
C ASP A 31 -0.19 -7.79 -8.55
N PHE A 32 -0.62 -7.37 -7.36
CA PHE A 32 -1.00 -5.97 -7.12
C PHE A 32 0.26 -5.10 -7.07
N ILE A 33 0.69 -4.64 -8.25
CA ILE A 33 1.90 -3.83 -8.40
C ILE A 33 1.56 -2.36 -8.18
N ILE A 34 2.07 -1.81 -7.09
CA ILE A 34 2.10 -0.37 -6.84
C ILE A 34 3.44 0.15 -7.36
N ARG A 35 3.40 1.07 -8.33
CA ARG A 35 4.61 1.66 -8.92
C ARG A 35 4.97 2.93 -8.16
N PHE A 36 6.18 3.01 -7.67
CA PHE A 36 6.72 4.19 -7.00
C PHE A 36 7.74 4.88 -7.89
N ASN A 37 7.47 6.13 -8.26
CA ASN A 37 8.43 6.97 -8.95
C ASN A 37 9.14 7.87 -7.94
N LYS A 38 10.43 7.62 -7.73
CA LYS A 38 11.26 8.36 -6.77
C LYS A 38 11.50 9.81 -7.21
N GLU A 39 11.74 10.04 -8.49
CA GLU A 39 12.04 11.36 -9.05
C GLU A 39 10.80 12.25 -9.06
N ALA A 40 9.69 11.73 -9.58
CA ALA A 40 8.40 12.41 -9.59
C ALA A 40 7.72 12.42 -8.20
N ARG A 41 8.28 11.68 -7.23
CA ARG A 41 7.74 11.53 -5.87
C ARG A 41 6.27 11.15 -5.88
N SER A 42 5.89 10.22 -6.75
CA SER A 42 4.50 9.83 -6.97
C SER A 42 4.31 8.32 -6.84
N LEU A 43 3.11 7.93 -6.43
CA LEU A 43 2.64 6.55 -6.46
C LEU A 43 1.62 6.39 -7.57
N ARG A 44 1.83 5.41 -8.43
CA ARG A 44 0.91 5.02 -9.48
C ARG A 44 0.39 3.62 -9.23
N PHE A 45 -0.91 3.47 -9.37
CA PHE A 45 -1.58 2.17 -9.37
C PHE A 45 -2.65 2.20 -10.46
N GLN A 46 -2.51 1.33 -11.46
CA GLN A 46 -3.35 1.36 -12.66
C GLN A 46 -3.35 2.76 -13.30
N CYS A 47 -4.51 3.33 -13.61
CA CYS A 47 -4.66 4.66 -14.21
C CYS A 47 -4.71 5.81 -13.18
N LYS A 48 -4.43 5.55 -11.90
CA LYS A 48 -4.45 6.56 -10.85
C LYS A 48 -3.04 6.88 -10.37
N GLU A 49 -2.81 8.15 -10.10
CA GLU A 49 -1.54 8.66 -9.58
C GLU A 49 -1.78 9.59 -8.40
N VAL A 50 -0.90 9.52 -7.40
CA VAL A 50 -0.93 10.38 -6.23
C VAL A 50 0.44 10.98 -6.00
N ASP A 51 0.48 12.30 -5.89
CA ASP A 51 1.68 13.05 -5.51
C ASP A 51 1.97 12.92 -4.00
N LEU A 52 3.24 12.62 -3.69
CA LEU A 52 3.79 12.53 -2.35
C LEU A 52 4.90 13.56 -2.10
N SER A 53 5.09 14.55 -2.98
CA SER A 53 6.18 15.54 -2.91
C SER A 53 6.32 16.26 -1.58
N ARG A 54 5.20 16.52 -0.90
CA ARG A 54 5.17 17.19 0.43
C ARG A 54 5.25 16.22 1.62
N LYS A 55 5.42 14.91 1.38
CA LYS A 55 5.29 13.84 2.40
C LYS A 55 6.60 13.05 2.55
N LYS A 56 7.68 13.75 2.91
CA LYS A 56 9.04 13.19 3.02
C LYS A 56 9.14 11.88 3.81
N GLY A 57 8.50 11.79 4.99
CA GLY A 57 8.53 10.57 5.80
C GLY A 57 7.86 9.37 5.12
N MET A 58 6.82 9.60 4.31
CA MET A 58 6.15 8.52 3.57
C MET A 58 6.97 8.08 2.35
N LEU A 59 7.66 9.01 1.70
CA LEU A 59 8.58 8.70 0.60
C LEU A 59 9.71 7.79 1.10
N LEU A 60 10.38 8.17 2.18
CA LEU A 60 11.45 7.37 2.78
C LEU A 60 10.95 5.99 3.23
N LEU A 61 9.73 5.92 3.77
CA LEU A 61 9.11 4.65 4.17
C LEU A 61 8.84 3.75 2.95
N LEU A 62 8.34 4.31 1.85
CA LEU A 62 8.12 3.56 0.62
C LEU A 62 9.45 3.08 0.05
N GLU A 63 10.47 3.95 0.00
CA GLU A 63 11.82 3.59 -0.43
C GLU A 63 12.38 2.41 0.38
N ALA A 64 12.27 2.45 1.70
CA ALA A 64 12.72 1.36 2.57
C ALA A 64 12.00 0.02 2.32
N MET A 65 10.75 0.07 1.84
CA MET A 65 9.93 -1.12 1.56
C MET A 65 10.06 -1.63 0.12
N ILE A 66 10.77 -0.94 -0.77
CA ILE A 66 11.06 -1.44 -2.13
C ILE A 66 12.03 -2.62 -2.06
N ASP A 67 13.03 -2.54 -1.19
CA ASP A 67 14.09 -3.55 -1.08
C ASP A 67 13.64 -4.85 -0.41
N GLY A 68 12.43 -4.89 0.13
CA GLY A 68 11.89 -6.12 0.71
C GLY A 68 10.50 -5.95 1.32
N PRO A 69 9.67 -7.00 1.29
CA PRO A 69 8.31 -6.95 1.78
C PRO A 69 8.20 -6.92 3.31
N ARG A 70 9.30 -7.11 4.05
CA ARG A 70 9.35 -7.10 5.51
C ARG A 70 10.66 -6.51 6.01
N LYS A 71 10.58 -5.61 6.99
CA LYS A 71 11.71 -4.95 7.65
C LYS A 71 11.50 -4.90 9.15
N SER A 72 12.57 -4.90 9.94
CA SER A 72 12.45 -4.70 11.38
C SER A 72 12.08 -3.25 11.70
N ILE A 73 11.39 -3.03 12.81
CA ILE A 73 11.00 -1.67 13.23
C ILE A 73 12.23 -0.78 13.46
N ASP A 74 13.27 -1.33 14.06
CA ASP A 74 14.51 -0.61 14.36
C ASP A 74 15.22 -0.17 13.09
N GLU A 75 15.30 -1.04 12.07
CA GLU A 75 15.83 -0.68 10.75
C GLU A 75 15.03 0.46 10.12
N VAL A 76 13.70 0.38 10.16
CA VAL A 76 12.82 1.39 9.56
C VAL A 76 12.94 2.73 10.28
N ILE A 77 12.99 2.73 11.62
CA ILE A 77 13.19 3.95 12.42
C ILE A 77 14.55 4.58 12.09
N ARG A 78 15.61 3.77 12.03
CA ARG A 78 16.95 4.24 11.71
C ARG A 78 17.04 4.83 10.31
N VAL A 79 16.37 4.23 9.32
CA VAL A 79 16.32 4.78 7.94
C VAL A 79 15.54 6.10 7.88
N LEU A 80 14.44 6.22 8.63
CA LEU A 80 13.57 7.41 8.59
C LEU A 80 14.16 8.62 9.33
N TRP A 81 14.78 8.39 10.48
CA TRP A 81 15.16 9.45 11.42
C TRP A 81 16.62 9.41 11.88
N ASN A 82 17.41 8.44 11.42
CA ASN A 82 18.82 8.25 11.78
C ASN A 82 19.04 8.21 13.30
N CYS A 83 18.15 7.51 14.01
CA CYS A 83 18.20 7.33 15.45
C CYS A 83 17.77 5.92 15.83
N ASP A 84 18.06 5.54 17.08
CA ASP A 84 17.67 4.25 17.62
C ASP A 84 16.20 4.22 18.04
N TYR A 85 15.72 3.01 18.30
CA TYR A 85 14.36 2.79 18.78
C TYR A 85 14.06 3.61 20.03
N SER A 86 12.92 4.29 19.98
CA SER A 86 12.29 4.87 21.15
C SER A 86 10.77 4.70 21.04
N PRO A 87 10.04 4.61 22.17
CA PRO A 87 8.58 4.55 22.13
C PRO A 87 7.93 5.70 21.36
N GLU A 88 8.55 6.89 21.43
CA GLU A 88 8.09 8.07 20.68
C GLU A 88 8.29 7.88 19.17
N ASN A 89 9.46 7.41 18.74
CA ASN A 89 9.76 7.14 17.33
C ASN A 89 8.85 6.03 16.78
N TYR A 90 8.60 4.98 17.57
CA TYR A 90 7.64 3.94 17.21
C TYR A 90 6.23 4.48 17.04
N HIS A 91 5.76 5.35 17.94
CA HIS A 91 4.46 5.99 17.79
C HIS A 91 4.39 6.85 16.52
N ARG A 92 5.42 7.66 16.25
CA ARG A 92 5.55 8.46 15.02
C ARG A 92 5.53 7.57 13.77
N LEU A 93 6.17 6.40 13.80
CA LEU A 93 6.14 5.41 12.73
C LEU A 93 4.74 4.87 12.50
N ARG A 94 4.03 4.43 13.55
CA ARG A 94 2.64 3.96 13.45
C ARG A 94 1.73 5.00 12.80
N MET A 95 1.86 6.26 13.21
CA MET A 95 1.06 7.35 12.62
C MET A 95 1.43 7.61 11.17
N THR A 96 2.70 7.50 10.81
CA THR A 96 3.18 7.62 9.41
C THR A 96 2.63 6.50 8.55
N VAL A 97 2.70 5.25 9.01
CA VAL A 97 2.12 4.07 8.34
C VAL A 97 0.61 4.21 8.19
N HIS A 98 -0.10 4.67 9.23
CA HIS A 98 -1.53 4.89 9.18
C HIS A 98 -1.92 5.91 8.10
N ARG A 99 -1.25 7.07 8.07
CA ARG A 99 -1.50 8.11 7.06
C ARG A 99 -1.15 7.64 5.66
N LEU A 100 -0.07 6.87 5.50
CA LEU A 100 0.28 6.26 4.21
C LEU A 100 -0.79 5.27 3.76
N ASN A 101 -1.27 4.41 4.65
CA ASN A 101 -2.37 3.49 4.36
C ASN A 101 -3.66 4.20 3.95
N GLN A 102 -3.97 5.38 4.50
CA GLN A 102 -5.12 6.17 4.03
C GLN A 102 -4.95 6.63 2.57
N ILE A 103 -3.73 7.02 2.18
CA ILE A 103 -3.42 7.41 0.80
C ILE A 103 -3.50 6.20 -0.11
N LEU A 104 -2.86 5.10 0.28
CA LEU A 104 -2.87 3.83 -0.45
C LEU A 104 -4.29 3.29 -0.59
N TYR A 105 -5.14 3.44 0.42
CA TYR A 105 -6.54 3.07 0.34
C TYR A 105 -7.31 3.94 -0.66
N LYS A 106 -7.08 5.25 -0.69
CA LYS A 106 -7.69 6.12 -1.72
C LYS A 106 -7.24 5.76 -3.14
N LEU A 107 -5.98 5.34 -3.28
CA LEU A 107 -5.38 4.96 -4.55
C LEU A 107 -5.86 3.59 -5.04
N THR A 108 -5.77 2.57 -4.18
CA THR A 108 -5.93 1.15 -4.52
C THR A 108 -7.26 0.55 -4.06
N SER A 109 -7.97 1.22 -3.15
CA SER A 109 -9.12 0.67 -2.39
C SER A 109 -8.79 -0.54 -1.53
N ILE A 110 -7.51 -0.84 -1.29
CA ILE A 110 -7.05 -1.95 -0.45
C ILE A 110 -6.77 -1.42 0.97
N PRO A 111 -7.45 -1.95 2.01
CA PRO A 111 -7.18 -1.53 3.37
C PRO A 111 -5.88 -2.15 3.89
N LYS A 112 -5.12 -1.37 4.68
CA LYS A 112 -3.90 -1.81 5.36
C LYS A 112 -2.90 -2.49 4.42
N VAL A 113 -2.48 -1.78 3.37
CA VAL A 113 -1.43 -2.25 2.46
C VAL A 113 -0.12 -2.51 3.20
N LEU A 114 0.21 -1.64 4.15
CA LEU A 114 1.31 -1.82 5.10
C LEU A 114 0.76 -2.21 6.47
N GLU A 115 1.34 -3.24 7.06
CA GLU A 115 1.00 -3.73 8.39
C GLU A 115 2.19 -3.54 9.33
N ILE A 116 1.93 -2.93 10.49
CA ILE A 116 2.93 -2.66 11.52
C ILE A 116 2.64 -3.49 12.76
N SER A 117 3.62 -4.27 13.18
CA SER A 117 3.64 -5.06 14.41
C SER A 117 4.59 -4.42 15.44
N ALA A 118 4.83 -5.09 16.56
CA ALA A 118 5.84 -4.64 17.54
C ALA A 118 7.26 -4.75 16.96
N ASP A 119 7.52 -5.79 16.18
CA ASP A 119 8.88 -6.15 15.77
C ASP A 119 9.16 -5.87 14.29
N TYR A 120 8.12 -5.87 13.45
CA TYR A 120 8.26 -5.74 11.99
C TYR A 120 7.22 -4.83 11.35
N LEU A 121 7.63 -4.22 10.24
CA LEU A 121 6.76 -3.61 9.23
C LEU A 121 6.74 -4.53 8.00
N SER A 122 5.56 -4.82 7.47
CA SER A 122 5.40 -5.68 6.29
C SER A 122 4.37 -5.17 5.28
N LEU A 123 4.58 -5.48 4.01
CA LEU A 123 3.56 -5.37 2.97
C LEU A 123 2.60 -6.56 3.07
N LYS A 124 1.33 -6.30 2.78
CA LYS A 124 0.32 -7.36 2.72
C LYS A 124 0.69 -8.37 1.62
N PRO A 125 0.44 -9.68 1.83
CA PRO A 125 0.63 -10.69 0.79
C PRO A 125 -0.10 -10.30 -0.50
N SER A 126 0.48 -10.63 -1.64
CA SER A 126 -0.01 -10.29 -2.99
C SER A 126 0.13 -8.84 -3.44
N ILE A 127 0.71 -7.97 -2.60
CA ILE A 127 1.05 -6.58 -2.98
C ILE A 127 2.56 -6.46 -3.17
N TYR A 128 2.95 -5.89 -4.29
CA TYR A 128 4.35 -5.65 -4.62
C TYR A 128 4.55 -4.17 -4.87
N LEU A 129 5.55 -3.60 -4.18
CA LEU A 129 6.03 -2.26 -4.45
C LEU A 129 7.19 -2.38 -5.43
N LYS A 130 7.06 -1.76 -6.61
CA LYS A 130 8.12 -1.75 -7.61
C LYS A 130 8.53 -0.30 -7.92
N PRO A 131 9.81 -0.04 -8.17
CA PRO A 131 10.21 1.23 -8.76
C PRO A 131 9.51 1.39 -10.12
N SER A 132 9.04 2.59 -10.44
CA SER A 132 8.61 2.89 -11.80
C SER A 132 9.85 2.95 -12.69
N GLU A 133 9.93 2.09 -13.69
CA GLU A 133 10.86 2.28 -14.79
C GLU A 133 10.51 3.59 -15.50
N ILE A 134 11.55 4.34 -15.87
CA ILE A 134 11.49 5.61 -16.61
C ILE A 134 10.99 5.32 -18.03
#